data_AF-A0A923V858-F1
#
_entry.id   AF-A0A923V858-F1
#
_cell.length_a   1.000
_cell.length_b   1.000
_cell.length_c   1.000
_cell.angle_alpha   90.00
_cell.angle_beta   90.00
_cell.angle_gamma   90.00
#
_symmetry.space_group_name_H-M   'P 1'
#
loop_
_entity.id
_entity.type
_entity.pdbx_description
1 polymer ?
#
loop_
_entity_poly.entity_id
_entity_poly.type
_entity_poly.pdbx_seq_one_letter_code
_entity_poly.pdbx_strand_id
1 'polypeptide(L)'
;MKQKVIFLAGFILFSAQISHAQQTCISGSATGMNLINQLEEAKKSSSITKIISAKYNLNSQKTEACLSGLCETKIAAPHASVQIKNLQKMVLPIEAASGLLFKKDCLMVSNTFRAATAQIDCPGNSKSSELSCINEEQLTYQNAVISNFSACTQQEGIQGVDGKALFEMFSKESGFRPNYAYTGGVGIGQLTNIFVEDIHQKHRGHRLLKTIADSKNPDCMAAKLIAAKDLHTKPSLSDRCSFISTGEGMERNILYTLVGMANSWQKDIRPVLKNYLDKYSDDPQIDDVKHLALLNAYGPGGRGAARAAISRLSALKPDQFVKAMKKPLFREGGKSLTVYTTNLANRQKNIAAALPEPIKSEFNKTGANACINSPL
;
A
#
# COMPACT_ATOMS: atom_id res chain seq x y z
N MET A 1 64.39 24.25 -32.63
CA MET A 1 63.63 23.00 -32.48
C MET A 1 63.29 22.82 -31.01
N LYS A 2 61.99 22.70 -30.70
CA LYS A 2 61.43 22.61 -29.35
C LYS A 2 61.34 21.13 -28.94
N GLN A 3 61.67 20.81 -27.70
CA GLN A 3 61.13 19.61 -27.05
C GLN A 3 60.87 19.90 -25.56
N LYS A 4 59.59 20.04 -25.25
CA LYS A 4 58.96 19.82 -23.94
C LYS A 4 58.09 18.57 -24.08
N VAL A 5 57.57 18.08 -22.94
CA VAL A 5 56.38 17.23 -22.76
C VAL A 5 56.71 15.75 -22.51
N ILE A 6 56.17 15.00 -21.53
CA ILE A 6 55.40 15.19 -20.28
C ILE A 6 55.44 13.79 -19.60
N PHE A 7 55.50 13.75 -18.27
CA PHE A 7 55.24 12.56 -17.44
C PHE A 7 53.72 12.34 -17.32
N LEU A 8 53.19 11.10 -17.39
CA LEU A 8 52.22 10.57 -16.41
C LEU A 8 51.71 9.14 -16.74
N ALA A 9 51.74 8.30 -15.70
CA ALA A 9 50.74 7.29 -15.31
C ALA A 9 50.28 6.23 -16.33
N GLY A 10 50.89 5.04 -16.25
CA GLY A 10 50.25 3.79 -16.64
C GLY A 10 49.30 3.33 -15.52
N PHE A 11 48.05 3.77 -15.58
CA PHE A 11 46.98 3.30 -14.69
C PHE A 11 46.42 1.97 -15.20
N ILE A 12 46.34 1.05 -14.25
CA ILE A 12 45.78 -0.29 -14.29
C ILE A 12 44.44 -0.35 -15.06
N LEU A 13 44.40 -1.12 -16.15
CA LEU A 13 43.17 -1.56 -16.81
C LEU A 13 42.60 -2.78 -16.06
N PHE A 14 41.82 -2.52 -15.00
CA PHE A 14 40.78 -3.45 -14.56
C PHE A 14 39.44 -2.93 -15.12
N SER A 15 39.09 -3.35 -16.33
CA SER A 15 37.73 -3.21 -16.83
C SER A 15 36.83 -4.11 -15.99
N ALA A 16 35.95 -3.46 -15.23
CA ALA A 16 35.01 -4.07 -14.32
C ALA A 16 34.09 -5.07 -15.05
N GLN A 17 34.18 -6.35 -14.69
CA GLN A 17 33.07 -7.27 -14.80
C GLN A 17 32.03 -6.88 -13.73
N ILE A 18 31.08 -6.01 -14.08
CA ILE A 18 29.86 -5.87 -13.29
C ILE A 18 28.79 -6.72 -13.94
N SER A 19 28.63 -7.93 -13.43
CA SER A 19 27.44 -8.76 -13.57
C SER A 19 26.21 -8.00 -13.05
N HIS A 20 25.57 -7.21 -13.92
CA HIS A 20 24.25 -6.66 -13.65
C HIS A 20 23.24 -7.78 -13.84
N ALA A 21 22.82 -8.42 -12.74
CA ALA A 21 21.53 -9.08 -12.72
C ALA A 21 20.50 -8.03 -13.13
N GLN A 22 19.90 -8.17 -14.32
CA GLN A 22 18.87 -7.25 -14.79
C GLN A 22 17.69 -7.32 -13.81
N GLN A 23 17.44 -6.22 -13.11
CA GLN A 23 16.25 -6.05 -12.28
C GLN A 23 15.03 -6.07 -13.22
N THR A 24 14.25 -7.14 -13.14
CA THR A 24 13.06 -7.31 -13.97
C THR A 24 11.97 -6.32 -13.56
N CYS A 25 11.49 -5.53 -14.52
CA CYS A 25 10.37 -4.65 -14.27
C CYS A 25 9.04 -5.41 -14.30
N ILE A 26 8.36 -5.49 -13.17
CA ILE A 26 7.03 -6.09 -13.06
C ILE A 26 5.97 -5.12 -13.58
N SER A 27 6.23 -3.82 -13.42
CA SER A 27 5.21 -2.82 -13.64
C SER A 27 5.86 -1.44 -13.85
N GLY A 28 5.36 -0.68 -14.82
CA GLY A 28 5.97 0.59 -15.22
C GLY A 28 6.95 0.42 -16.39
N SER A 29 7.80 1.42 -16.61
CA SER A 29 8.81 1.45 -17.66
C SER A 29 10.16 0.99 -17.12
N ALA A 30 10.92 0.21 -17.89
CA ALA A 30 12.29 -0.20 -17.55
C ALA A 30 13.23 0.99 -17.34
N THR A 31 12.98 2.12 -18.00
CA THR A 31 13.78 3.34 -17.81
C THR A 31 13.42 4.09 -16.52
N GLY A 32 12.25 3.82 -15.94
CA GLY A 32 11.75 4.43 -14.70
C GLY A 32 12.34 3.83 -13.42
N MET A 33 13.66 3.66 -13.31
CA MET A 33 14.32 2.93 -12.20
C MET A 33 14.33 3.65 -10.84
N ASN A 34 13.68 4.81 -10.72
CA ASN A 34 13.79 5.69 -9.55
C ASN A 34 13.43 4.97 -8.22
N LEU A 35 12.32 4.23 -8.18
CA LEU A 35 11.92 3.51 -6.96
C LEU A 35 12.94 2.45 -6.53
N ILE A 36 13.52 1.76 -7.52
CA ILE A 36 14.51 0.72 -7.26
C ILE A 36 15.78 1.34 -6.68
N ASN A 37 16.28 2.40 -7.30
CA ASN A 37 17.43 3.15 -6.80
C ASN A 37 17.18 3.72 -5.39
N GLN A 38 15.97 4.21 -5.11
CA GLN A 38 15.61 4.73 -3.78
C GLN A 38 15.66 3.66 -2.69
N LEU A 39 15.24 2.41 -2.95
CA LEU A 39 15.36 1.34 -1.95
C LEU A 39 16.80 0.93 -1.73
N GLU A 40 17.60 0.83 -2.80
CA GLU A 40 19.02 0.51 -2.67
C GLU A 40 19.78 1.56 -1.86
N GLU A 41 19.43 2.82 -2.03
CA GLU A 41 19.94 3.90 -1.19
C GLU A 41 19.41 3.79 0.25
N ALA A 42 18.10 3.60 0.43
CA ALA A 42 17.48 3.51 1.75
C ALA A 42 18.02 2.35 2.59
N LYS A 43 18.36 1.21 1.99
CA LYS A 43 19.03 0.10 2.69
C LYS A 43 20.38 0.51 3.29
N LYS A 44 21.08 1.45 2.65
CA LYS A 44 22.38 1.95 3.11
C LYS A 44 22.24 3.07 4.12
N SER A 45 21.27 3.97 3.95
CA SER A 45 21.20 5.22 4.71
C SER A 45 20.04 5.32 5.70
N SER A 46 18.90 4.65 5.48
CA SER A 46 17.72 4.75 6.37
C SER A 46 17.74 3.76 7.53
N SER A 47 17.64 4.26 8.76
CA SER A 47 17.44 3.43 9.95
C SER A 47 16.12 2.65 9.91
N ILE A 48 15.05 3.24 9.35
CA ILE A 48 13.74 2.59 9.23
C ILE A 48 13.87 1.37 8.30
N THR A 49 14.45 1.55 7.12
CA THR A 49 14.66 0.46 6.16
C THR A 49 15.55 -0.63 6.74
N LYS A 50 16.65 -0.27 7.42
CA LYS A 50 17.53 -1.25 8.06
C LYS A 50 16.81 -2.12 9.10
N ILE A 51 15.95 -1.51 9.94
CA ILE A 51 15.16 -2.25 10.94
C ILE A 51 14.21 -3.23 10.25
N ILE A 52 13.45 -2.77 9.26
CA ILE A 52 12.49 -3.62 8.53
C ILE A 52 13.23 -4.74 7.78
N SER A 53 14.28 -4.41 7.04
CA SER A 53 15.05 -5.38 6.28
C SER A 53 15.74 -6.41 7.16
N ALA A 54 16.23 -6.02 8.34
CA ALA A 54 16.76 -6.98 9.31
C ALA A 54 15.67 -7.92 9.85
N LYS A 55 14.52 -7.38 10.25
CA LYS A 55 13.41 -8.18 10.82
C LYS A 55 12.86 -9.21 9.84
N TYR A 56 12.76 -8.85 8.56
CA TYR A 56 12.21 -9.72 7.52
C TYR A 56 13.29 -10.41 6.67
N ASN A 57 14.55 -10.37 7.09
CA ASN A 57 15.70 -10.98 6.39
C ASN A 57 15.80 -10.57 4.91
N LEU A 58 15.55 -9.30 4.59
CA LEU A 58 15.54 -8.79 3.21
C LEU A 58 16.93 -8.46 2.65
N ASN A 59 17.97 -8.54 3.49
CA ASN A 59 19.36 -8.21 3.10
C ASN A 59 20.09 -9.37 2.39
N SER A 60 19.51 -10.57 2.35
CA SER A 60 20.15 -11.79 1.83
C SER A 60 19.71 -12.19 0.42
N GLN A 61 18.77 -11.46 -0.19
CA GLN A 61 18.25 -11.84 -1.51
C GLN A 61 19.23 -11.40 -2.61
N LYS A 62 20.09 -12.33 -3.05
CA LYS A 62 20.77 -12.20 -4.35
C LYS A 62 19.69 -12.15 -5.43
N THR A 63 19.66 -11.05 -6.17
CA THR A 63 18.81 -10.86 -7.35
C THR A 63 19.30 -11.82 -8.44
N GLU A 64 18.50 -12.84 -8.79
CA GLU A 64 18.73 -13.63 -10.01
C GLU A 64 18.12 -12.91 -11.23
N ALA A 65 18.74 -13.16 -12.39
CA ALA A 65 18.56 -12.35 -13.60
C ALA A 65 17.31 -12.69 -14.43
N CYS A 66 16.60 -11.61 -14.79
CA CYS A 66 15.81 -11.33 -16.00
C CYS A 66 14.61 -12.18 -16.47
N LEU A 67 13.49 -11.50 -16.72
CA LEU A 67 12.66 -11.70 -17.92
C LEU A 67 12.29 -10.33 -18.55
N SER A 68 12.93 -10.02 -19.68
CA SER A 68 12.55 -8.93 -20.58
C SER A 68 11.20 -9.24 -21.24
N GLY A 69 10.15 -8.47 -20.93
CA GLY A 69 8.86 -8.60 -21.63
C GLY A 69 7.66 -7.84 -21.04
N LEU A 70 7.79 -7.25 -19.84
CA LEU A 70 6.66 -6.63 -19.13
C LEU A 70 6.58 -5.10 -19.23
N CYS A 71 7.58 -4.44 -19.84
CA CYS A 71 7.69 -2.98 -19.77
C CYS A 71 6.79 -2.20 -20.74
N GLU A 72 6.17 -2.83 -21.74
CA GLU A 72 5.58 -2.06 -22.85
C GLU A 72 4.07 -2.22 -23.08
N THR A 73 3.36 -3.08 -22.35
CA THR A 73 1.94 -3.30 -22.69
C THR A 73 0.99 -2.43 -21.86
N LYS A 74 0.16 -1.64 -22.57
CA LYS A 74 -1.16 -1.23 -22.06
C LYS A 74 -2.01 -2.49 -21.94
N ILE A 75 -1.96 -3.16 -20.79
CA ILE A 75 -2.66 -4.45 -20.61
C ILE A 75 -4.16 -4.19 -20.39
N ALA A 76 -4.97 -4.58 -21.38
CA ALA A 76 -6.37 -4.91 -21.17
C ALA A 76 -6.46 -6.22 -20.36
N ALA A 77 -7.48 -6.34 -19.50
CA ALA A 77 -7.67 -7.42 -18.53
C ALA A 77 -7.45 -8.88 -19.02
N PRO A 78 -7.68 -9.27 -20.29
CA PRO A 78 -7.44 -10.67 -20.70
C PRO A 78 -5.95 -11.05 -20.80
N HIS A 79 -5.02 -10.11 -21.01
CA HIS A 79 -3.61 -10.43 -21.28
C HIS A 79 -2.73 -10.60 -20.03
N ALA A 80 -3.17 -10.13 -18.85
CA ALA A 80 -2.43 -10.30 -17.60
C ALA A 80 -2.30 -11.78 -17.19
N SER A 81 -3.36 -12.56 -17.40
CA SER A 81 -3.45 -13.96 -16.96
C SER A 81 -2.43 -14.90 -17.64
N VAL A 82 -2.07 -14.63 -18.90
CA VAL A 82 -1.11 -15.42 -19.68
C VAL A 82 0.33 -15.13 -19.21
N GLN A 83 0.64 -13.86 -18.92
CA GLN A 83 1.97 -13.47 -18.44
C GLN A 83 2.23 -13.96 -16.99
N ILE A 84 1.21 -13.94 -16.13
CA ILE A 84 1.31 -14.46 -14.76
C ILE A 84 1.48 -15.99 -14.74
N LYS A 85 0.78 -16.74 -15.59
CA LYS A 85 0.96 -18.19 -15.73
C LYS A 85 2.37 -18.57 -16.20
N ASN A 86 3.01 -17.73 -17.01
CA ASN A 86 4.39 -17.94 -17.44
C ASN A 86 5.40 -17.57 -16.35
N LEU A 87 5.12 -16.55 -15.52
CA LEU A 87 5.90 -16.21 -14.33
C LEU A 87 5.88 -17.34 -13.27
N GLN A 88 4.72 -17.94 -13.01
CA GLN A 88 4.59 -19.02 -12.02
C GLN A 88 5.25 -20.34 -12.43
N LYS A 89 5.41 -20.59 -13.74
CA LYS A 89 6.10 -21.79 -14.24
C LYS A 89 7.63 -21.69 -14.14
N MET A 90 8.18 -20.52 -13.86
CA MET A 90 9.63 -20.26 -13.86
C MET A 90 10.20 -19.85 -12.48
N VAL A 91 9.36 -19.74 -11.46
CA VAL A 91 9.79 -19.38 -10.10
C VAL A 91 9.71 -20.65 -9.23
N LEU A 92 10.86 -21.22 -8.87
CA LEU A 92 10.95 -22.14 -7.72
C LEU A 92 10.37 -21.43 -6.49
N PRO A 93 9.73 -22.14 -5.54
CA PRO A 93 9.14 -21.52 -4.37
C PRO A 93 10.23 -20.84 -3.55
N ILE A 94 10.39 -19.52 -3.75
CA ILE A 94 11.09 -18.65 -2.81
C ILE A 94 10.22 -18.70 -1.56
N GLU A 95 10.73 -19.31 -0.49
CA GLU A 95 10.10 -19.21 0.83
C GLU A 95 9.87 -17.73 1.11
N ALA A 96 8.60 -17.33 1.10
CA ALA A 96 8.21 -15.99 1.50
C ALA A 96 8.82 -15.75 2.89
N ALA A 97 9.48 -14.61 3.08
CA ALA A 97 9.93 -14.22 4.42
C ALA A 97 8.76 -14.43 5.39
N SER A 98 8.93 -15.35 6.35
CA SER A 98 7.87 -15.74 7.28
C SER A 98 7.29 -14.50 7.95
N GLY A 99 5.96 -14.37 8.00
CA GLY A 99 5.28 -13.25 8.66
C GLY A 99 4.94 -12.05 7.77
N LEU A 100 5.08 -12.15 6.44
CA LEU A 100 4.52 -11.17 5.51
C LEU A 100 3.00 -11.29 5.41
N LEU A 101 2.30 -10.17 5.40
CA LEU A 101 0.84 -10.09 5.44
C LEU A 101 0.18 -10.58 4.16
N PHE A 102 0.68 -10.13 3.00
CA PHE A 102 0.07 -10.43 1.71
C PHE A 102 0.78 -11.54 0.94
N LYS A 103 -0.01 -12.39 0.26
CA LYS A 103 0.49 -13.33 -0.74
C LYS A 103 1.11 -12.57 -1.92
N LYS A 104 2.31 -12.97 -2.33
CA LYS A 104 3.09 -12.33 -3.40
C LYS A 104 2.31 -12.22 -4.71
N ASP A 105 1.64 -13.29 -5.13
CA ASP A 105 0.86 -13.31 -6.38
C ASP A 105 -0.23 -12.24 -6.40
N CYS A 106 -0.90 -12.00 -5.27
CA CYS A 106 -1.91 -10.95 -5.15
C CYS A 106 -1.31 -9.54 -5.29
N LEU A 107 -0.10 -9.32 -4.74
CA LEU A 107 0.61 -8.05 -4.90
C LEU A 107 1.03 -7.84 -6.35
N MET A 108 1.61 -8.86 -6.98
CA MET A 108 2.04 -8.81 -8.38
C MET A 108 0.86 -8.47 -9.30
N VAL A 109 -0.27 -9.17 -9.16
CA VAL A 109 -1.49 -8.89 -9.94
C VAL A 109 -2.00 -7.47 -9.67
N SER A 110 -2.08 -7.06 -8.40
CA SER A 110 -2.56 -5.72 -8.03
C SER A 110 -1.71 -4.60 -8.65
N ASN A 111 -0.39 -4.81 -8.77
CA ASN A 111 0.55 -3.81 -9.27
C ASN A 111 0.50 -3.62 -10.80
N THR A 112 -0.06 -4.59 -11.53
CA THR A 112 -0.33 -4.45 -12.97
C THR A 112 -1.42 -3.42 -13.27
N PHE A 113 -2.31 -3.17 -12.30
CA PHE A 113 -3.37 -2.21 -12.48
C PHE A 113 -2.85 -0.77 -12.31
N ARG A 114 -2.99 0.02 -13.38
CA ARG A 114 -2.68 1.44 -13.33
C ARG A 114 -3.80 2.20 -12.61
N ALA A 115 -3.42 3.10 -11.72
CA ALA A 115 -4.29 4.17 -11.30
C ALA A 115 -4.27 5.25 -12.40
N ALA A 116 -5.38 5.97 -12.61
CA ALA A 116 -5.50 7.01 -13.63
C ALA A 116 -4.79 8.32 -13.24
N THR A 117 -3.61 8.23 -12.61
CA THR A 117 -3.00 9.29 -11.80
C THR A 117 -1.59 9.61 -12.27
N ALA A 118 -1.12 10.84 -12.02
CA ALA A 118 0.26 11.20 -12.26
C ALA A 118 1.19 10.52 -11.25
N GLN A 119 2.44 10.32 -11.62
CA GLN A 119 3.50 9.92 -10.69
C GLN A 119 4.27 11.13 -10.21
N ILE A 120 4.83 11.04 -9.01
CA ILE A 120 5.78 12.02 -8.49
C ILE A 120 7.17 11.39 -8.49
N ASP A 121 8.12 12.10 -9.10
CA ASP A 121 9.52 11.77 -9.02
C ASP A 121 10.15 12.48 -7.84
N CYS A 122 10.80 11.70 -7.00
CA CYS A 122 11.54 12.21 -5.84
C CYS A 122 13.05 12.11 -6.06
N PRO A 123 13.83 13.07 -5.51
CA PRO A 123 13.42 14.12 -4.55
C PRO A 123 12.82 15.40 -5.17
N GLY A 124 12.75 15.51 -6.50
CA GLY A 124 12.39 16.76 -7.19
C GLY A 124 10.94 17.23 -7.04
N ASN A 125 10.04 16.41 -6.47
CA ASN A 125 8.60 16.67 -6.41
C ASN A 125 7.96 16.91 -7.81
N SER A 126 8.65 16.54 -8.89
CA SER A 126 8.19 16.72 -10.27
C SER A 126 7.16 15.66 -10.63
N LYS A 127 6.21 16.01 -11.48
CA LYS A 127 5.24 15.05 -12.00
C LYS A 127 5.78 14.40 -13.26
N SER A 128 5.71 13.08 -13.33
CA SER A 128 6.03 12.31 -14.54
C SER A 128 4.81 11.57 -15.07
N SER A 129 4.75 11.51 -16.40
CA SER A 129 3.82 10.65 -17.15
C SER A 129 4.35 9.22 -17.28
N GLU A 130 5.65 9.02 -17.08
CA GLU A 130 6.27 7.71 -17.09
C GLU A 130 6.04 7.00 -15.77
N LEU A 131 5.67 5.72 -15.84
CA LEU A 131 5.48 4.90 -14.66
C LEU A 131 6.82 4.34 -14.20
N SER A 132 7.18 4.59 -12.95
CA SER A 132 8.33 4.00 -12.27
C SER A 132 8.21 2.49 -12.24
N CYS A 133 9.36 1.88 -12.45
CA CYS A 133 9.56 0.46 -12.38
C CYS A 133 9.42 -0.05 -10.96
N ILE A 134 8.67 -1.13 -10.79
CA ILE A 134 8.61 -1.89 -9.55
C ILE A 134 9.09 -3.31 -9.86
N ASN A 135 10.01 -3.81 -9.03
CA ASN A 135 10.47 -5.20 -9.06
C ASN A 135 9.93 -5.96 -7.83
N GLU A 136 10.25 -7.24 -7.75
CA GLU A 136 9.79 -8.10 -6.65
C GLU A 136 10.29 -7.61 -5.29
N GLU A 137 11.55 -7.19 -5.23
CA GLU A 137 12.19 -6.70 -4.02
C GLU A 137 11.48 -5.46 -3.45
N GLN A 138 11.05 -4.53 -4.31
CA GLN A 138 10.22 -3.40 -3.91
C GLN A 138 8.88 -3.83 -3.30
N LEU A 139 8.21 -4.80 -3.94
CA LEU A 139 6.93 -5.31 -3.44
C LEU A 139 7.09 -6.03 -2.11
N THR A 140 8.14 -6.83 -1.98
CA THR A 140 8.47 -7.55 -0.74
C THR A 140 8.78 -6.58 0.38
N TYR A 141 9.58 -5.54 0.11
CA TYR A 141 9.88 -4.49 1.08
C TYR A 141 8.61 -3.72 1.50
N GLN A 142 7.76 -3.31 0.54
CA GLN A 142 6.48 -2.68 0.83
C GLN A 142 5.59 -3.55 1.71
N ASN A 143 5.47 -4.84 1.38
CA ASN A 143 4.71 -5.80 2.16
C ASN A 143 5.29 -5.95 3.57
N ALA A 144 6.61 -5.97 3.73
CA ALA A 144 7.27 -6.02 5.03
C ALA A 144 6.95 -4.79 5.89
N VAL A 145 6.95 -3.58 5.31
CA VAL A 145 6.54 -2.35 6.01
C VAL A 145 5.08 -2.44 6.44
N ILE A 146 4.16 -2.84 5.55
CA ILE A 146 2.74 -2.97 5.87
C ILE A 146 2.54 -4.01 6.98
N SER A 147 3.23 -5.15 6.89
CA SER A 147 3.16 -6.24 7.89
C SER A 147 3.65 -5.75 9.25
N ASN A 148 4.80 -5.09 9.28
CA ASN A 148 5.39 -4.58 10.51
C ASN A 148 4.50 -3.55 11.19
N PHE A 149 4.01 -2.58 10.41
CA PHE A 149 3.23 -1.47 10.98
C PHE A 149 1.84 -1.94 11.40
N SER A 150 1.23 -2.88 10.65
CA SER A 150 -0.05 -3.48 11.05
C SER A 150 0.09 -4.26 12.36
N ALA A 151 1.10 -5.13 12.48
CA ALA A 151 1.37 -5.87 13.71
C ALA A 151 1.62 -4.93 14.90
N CYS A 152 2.45 -3.89 14.70
CA CYS A 152 2.68 -2.85 15.70
C CYS A 152 1.36 -2.21 16.16
N THR A 153 0.53 -1.71 15.23
CA THR A 153 -0.72 -1.04 15.59
C THR A 153 -1.67 -1.94 16.38
N GLN A 154 -1.76 -3.22 16.02
CA GLN A 154 -2.62 -4.17 16.73
C GLN A 154 -2.10 -4.51 18.13
N GLN A 155 -0.80 -4.75 18.28
CA GLN A 155 -0.18 -5.00 19.57
C GLN A 155 -0.30 -3.79 20.52
N GLU A 156 -0.35 -2.57 19.97
CA GLU A 156 -0.64 -1.34 20.71
C GLU A 156 -2.14 -1.10 20.97
N GLY A 157 -3.01 -2.06 20.61
CA GLY A 157 -4.46 -1.97 20.80
C GLY A 157 -5.14 -0.95 19.89
N ILE A 158 -4.48 -0.50 18.82
CA ILE A 158 -5.05 0.40 17.82
C ILE A 158 -5.91 -0.43 16.88
N GLN A 159 -7.18 -0.59 17.27
CA GLN A 159 -8.17 -1.35 16.53
C GLN A 159 -8.78 -0.53 15.39
N GLY A 160 -9.17 -1.24 14.33
CA GLY A 160 -9.98 -0.69 13.25
C GLY A 160 -9.36 -0.80 11.87
N VAL A 161 -8.38 -1.67 11.65
CA VAL A 161 -7.88 -2.01 10.32
C VAL A 161 -7.47 -3.48 10.30
N ASP A 162 -8.03 -4.27 9.38
CA ASP A 162 -7.61 -5.65 9.14
C ASP A 162 -6.82 -5.76 7.83
N GLY A 163 -6.15 -6.90 7.63
CA GLY A 163 -5.34 -7.13 6.43
C GLY A 163 -6.18 -7.08 5.14
N LYS A 164 -7.43 -7.55 5.20
CA LYS A 164 -8.37 -7.51 4.06
C LYS A 164 -8.64 -6.08 3.62
N ALA A 165 -8.93 -5.17 4.55
CA ALA A 165 -9.18 -3.76 4.28
C ALA A 165 -7.95 -3.08 3.67
N LEU A 166 -6.76 -3.36 4.19
CA LEU A 166 -5.52 -2.82 3.63
C LEU A 166 -5.27 -3.30 2.21
N PHE A 167 -5.46 -4.59 1.93
CA PHE A 167 -5.30 -5.12 0.58
C PHE A 167 -6.28 -4.45 -0.40
N GLU A 168 -7.56 -4.46 -0.05
CA GLU A 168 -8.60 -3.89 -0.91
C GLU A 168 -8.36 -2.39 -1.15
N MET A 169 -8.00 -1.64 -0.11
CA MET A 169 -7.72 -0.22 -0.19
C MET A 169 -6.46 0.06 -1.04
N PHE A 170 -5.30 -0.51 -0.72
CA PHE A 170 -4.06 -0.23 -1.46
C PHE A 170 -4.15 -0.66 -2.93
N SER A 171 -4.80 -1.80 -3.22
CA SER A 171 -5.06 -2.24 -4.59
C SER A 171 -5.98 -1.28 -5.37
N LYS A 172 -6.93 -0.62 -4.68
CA LYS A 172 -7.84 0.35 -5.28
C LYS A 172 -7.22 1.74 -5.44
N GLU A 173 -6.45 2.18 -4.45
CA GLU A 173 -5.87 3.52 -4.39
C GLU A 173 -4.68 3.67 -5.34
N SER A 174 -3.71 2.77 -5.22
CA SER A 174 -2.45 2.89 -5.96
C SER A 174 -2.03 1.63 -6.71
N GLY A 175 -2.68 0.50 -6.45
CA GLY A 175 -2.18 -0.79 -6.91
C GLY A 175 -0.87 -1.16 -6.22
N PHE A 176 -0.61 -0.68 -4.99
CA PHE A 176 0.69 -0.79 -4.31
C PHE A 176 1.83 -0.04 -5.01
N ARG A 177 1.55 1.18 -5.48
CA ARG A 177 2.57 2.06 -6.09
C ARG A 177 2.79 3.28 -5.20
N PRO A 178 3.95 3.39 -4.55
CA PRO A 178 4.16 4.41 -3.52
C PRO A 178 4.30 5.81 -4.09
N ASN A 179 4.60 5.98 -5.37
CA ASN A 179 4.82 7.30 -5.97
C ASN A 179 3.61 7.89 -6.73
N TYR A 180 2.44 7.26 -6.61
CA TYR A 180 1.23 7.80 -7.22
C TYR A 180 0.66 9.00 -6.48
N ALA A 181 0.17 9.98 -7.24
CA ALA A 181 -0.56 11.12 -6.71
C ALA A 181 -1.78 11.43 -7.57
N TYR A 182 -2.97 11.20 -7.01
CA TYR A 182 -4.23 11.68 -7.55
C TYR A 182 -4.58 13.07 -7.02
N THR A 183 -5.60 13.71 -7.58
CA THR A 183 -6.07 15.05 -7.17
C THR A 183 -6.28 15.13 -5.66
N GLY A 184 -5.33 15.77 -4.96
CA GLY A 184 -5.35 15.97 -3.52
C GLY A 184 -4.84 14.80 -2.67
N GLY A 185 -4.49 13.65 -3.26
CA GLY A 185 -3.99 12.45 -2.58
C GLY A 185 -2.53 12.15 -2.93
N VAL A 186 -1.78 11.54 -2.01
CA VAL A 186 -0.38 11.13 -2.24
C VAL A 186 -0.07 9.73 -1.70
N GLY A 187 0.74 8.98 -2.43
CA GLY A 187 1.37 7.75 -1.98
C GLY A 187 0.52 6.50 -2.06
N ILE A 188 1.00 5.41 -1.47
CA ILE A 188 0.35 4.10 -1.57
C ILE A 188 -1.09 4.11 -1.06
N GLY A 189 -1.38 4.88 0.00
CA GLY A 189 -2.71 5.10 0.53
C GLY A 189 -3.48 6.27 -0.12
N GLN A 190 -2.86 7.10 -0.96
CA GLN A 190 -3.50 8.33 -1.48
C GLN A 190 -3.96 9.30 -0.37
N LEU A 191 -3.11 9.53 0.63
CA LEU A 191 -3.37 10.41 1.76
C LEU A 191 -3.66 11.85 1.31
N THR A 192 -4.72 12.44 1.87
CA THR A 192 -5.10 13.84 1.61
C THR A 192 -4.68 14.76 2.74
N ASN A 193 -4.66 16.08 2.49
CA ASN A 193 -4.23 17.05 3.51
C ASN A 193 -5.14 16.99 4.73
N ILE A 194 -6.46 16.84 4.50
CA ILE A 194 -7.44 16.69 5.57
C ILE A 194 -7.10 15.48 6.45
N PHE A 195 -6.67 14.38 5.85
CA PHE A 195 -6.33 13.16 6.57
C PHE A 195 -5.04 13.31 7.38
N VAL A 196 -4.03 13.97 6.82
CA VAL A 196 -2.79 14.32 7.53
C VAL A 196 -3.08 15.25 8.71
N GLU A 197 -3.87 16.31 8.52
CA GLU A 197 -4.28 17.22 9.59
C GLU A 197 -5.06 16.52 10.69
N ASP A 198 -5.99 15.63 10.33
CA ASP A 198 -6.78 14.85 11.28
C ASP A 198 -5.92 13.95 12.17
N ILE A 199 -4.79 13.45 11.66
CA ILE A 199 -3.84 12.64 12.43
C ILE A 199 -3.12 13.48 13.49
N HIS A 200 -2.93 14.77 13.27
CA HIS A 200 -2.22 15.66 14.20
C HIS A 200 -3.15 16.37 15.20
N GLN A 201 -4.47 16.28 15.02
CA GLN A 201 -5.43 16.88 15.94
C GLN A 201 -5.52 16.10 17.28
N LYS A 202 -5.39 16.84 18.40
CA LYS A 202 -5.36 16.30 19.78
C LYS A 202 -6.51 15.33 20.11
N HIS A 203 -7.72 15.62 19.64
CA HIS A 203 -8.93 14.82 19.94
C HIS A 203 -9.18 13.69 18.92
N ARG A 204 -8.28 13.52 17.96
CA ARG A 204 -8.41 12.65 16.79
C ARG A 204 -7.22 11.69 16.73
N GLY A 205 -6.45 11.66 15.65
CA GLY A 205 -5.38 10.69 15.47
C GLY A 205 -4.14 10.92 16.33
N HIS A 206 -3.97 12.10 16.94
CA HIS A 206 -2.71 12.44 17.64
C HIS A 206 -2.43 11.47 18.79
N ARG A 207 -3.48 11.03 19.50
CA ARG A 207 -3.33 10.05 20.57
C ARG A 207 -2.82 8.70 20.05
N LEU A 208 -3.30 8.26 18.90
CA LEU A 208 -2.87 6.99 18.29
C LEU A 208 -1.42 7.07 17.83
N LEU A 209 -1.05 8.19 17.19
CA LEU A 209 0.35 8.43 16.79
C LEU A 209 1.27 8.50 18.02
N LYS A 210 0.82 9.13 19.11
CA LYS A 210 1.52 9.16 20.39
C LYS A 210 1.67 7.76 21.01
N THR A 211 0.64 6.92 20.97
CA THR A 211 0.74 5.53 21.44
C THR A 211 1.89 4.79 20.73
N ILE A 212 2.00 4.92 19.40
CA ILE A 212 3.10 4.32 18.63
C ILE A 212 4.45 4.91 19.02
N ALA A 213 4.54 6.23 19.16
CA ALA A 213 5.78 6.91 19.54
C ALA A 213 6.27 6.53 20.95
N ASP A 214 5.35 6.32 21.89
CA ASP A 214 5.64 5.92 23.26
C ASP A 214 5.84 4.40 23.42
N SER A 215 5.55 3.62 22.38
CA SER A 215 5.61 2.16 22.43
C SER A 215 6.97 1.66 22.93
N LYS A 216 6.91 0.64 23.79
CA LYS A 216 8.06 -0.14 24.25
C LYS A 216 8.23 -1.44 23.47
N ASN A 217 7.31 -1.73 22.54
CA ASN A 217 7.31 -2.93 21.76
C ASN A 217 8.42 -2.86 20.69
N PRO A 218 9.38 -3.81 20.67
CA PRO A 218 10.42 -3.86 19.64
C PRO A 218 9.86 -3.90 18.21
N ASP A 219 8.68 -4.51 18.03
CA ASP A 219 8.03 -4.63 16.72
C ASP A 219 7.56 -3.27 16.17
N CYS A 220 7.37 -2.29 17.04
CA CYS A 220 6.99 -0.92 16.70
C CYS A 220 8.16 0.00 16.41
N MET A 221 9.43 -0.44 16.54
CA MET A 221 10.58 0.47 16.53
C MET A 221 10.67 1.31 15.25
N ALA A 222 10.42 0.72 14.07
CA ALA A 222 10.44 1.45 12.81
C ALA A 222 9.31 2.50 12.72
N ALA A 223 8.08 2.13 13.09
CA ALA A 223 6.95 3.06 13.13
C ALA A 223 7.14 4.18 14.16
N LYS A 224 7.75 3.86 15.30
CA LYS A 224 8.08 4.78 16.38
C LYS A 224 9.03 5.89 15.93
N LEU A 225 10.04 5.58 15.13
CA LEU A 225 10.96 6.61 14.58
C LEU A 225 10.19 7.68 13.79
N ILE A 226 9.24 7.25 12.97
CA ILE A 226 8.39 8.15 12.18
C ILE A 226 7.44 8.91 13.11
N ALA A 227 6.71 8.19 13.98
CA ALA A 227 5.72 8.79 14.87
C ALA A 227 6.32 9.84 15.81
N ALA A 228 7.46 9.54 16.44
CA ALA A 228 8.15 10.46 17.34
C ALA A 228 8.60 11.72 16.61
N LYS A 229 9.21 11.58 15.42
CA LYS A 229 9.62 12.71 14.58
C LYS A 229 8.41 13.57 14.20
N ASP A 230 7.36 12.93 13.72
CA ASP A 230 6.20 13.64 13.17
C ASP A 230 5.36 14.34 14.23
N LEU A 231 5.31 13.81 15.47
CA LEU A 231 4.67 14.50 16.60
C LEU A 231 5.36 15.81 16.98
N HIS A 232 6.67 15.92 16.71
CA HIS A 232 7.42 17.16 16.90
C HIS A 232 7.31 18.08 15.69
N THR A 233 7.43 17.51 14.48
CA THR A 233 7.38 18.25 13.22
C THR A 233 6.38 17.62 12.28
N LYS A 234 5.18 18.21 12.23
CA LYS A 234 4.11 17.75 11.32
C LYS A 234 4.59 17.79 9.87
N PRO A 235 4.56 16.67 9.13
CA PRO A 235 4.89 16.66 7.71
C PRO A 235 3.79 17.36 6.88
N SER A 236 4.19 17.98 5.77
CA SER A 236 3.28 18.74 4.90
C SER A 236 3.18 18.08 3.53
N LEU A 237 1.96 17.95 3.00
CA LEU A 237 1.73 17.45 1.64
C LEU A 237 2.22 18.41 0.53
N SER A 238 2.66 19.61 0.88
CA SER A 238 3.43 20.46 -0.04
C SER A 238 4.74 19.79 -0.45
N ASP A 239 5.35 19.03 0.45
CA ASP A 239 6.47 18.14 0.16
C ASP A 239 5.97 16.71 -0.03
N ARG A 240 5.55 16.39 -1.26
CA ARG A 240 5.00 15.07 -1.59
C ARG A 240 6.03 13.97 -1.40
N CYS A 241 7.31 14.27 -1.62
CA CYS A 241 8.41 13.33 -1.41
C CYS A 241 8.52 12.84 0.03
N SER A 242 8.20 13.70 1.01
CA SER A 242 8.10 13.27 2.42
C SER A 242 7.03 12.19 2.67
N PHE A 243 6.18 11.85 1.70
CA PHE A 243 5.16 10.82 1.82
C PHE A 243 5.31 9.66 0.83
N ILE A 244 6.33 9.66 -0.02
CA ILE A 244 6.47 8.62 -1.05
C ILE A 244 7.88 8.10 -1.24
N SER A 245 8.90 8.84 -0.78
CA SER A 245 10.28 8.38 -0.85
C SER A 245 10.48 7.16 0.02
N THR A 246 11.16 6.15 -0.51
CA THR A 246 11.54 4.96 0.25
C THR A 246 12.53 5.34 1.36
N GLY A 247 12.37 4.76 2.55
CA GLY A 247 13.25 4.99 3.70
C GLY A 247 12.71 5.95 4.75
N GLU A 248 11.57 6.60 4.51
CA GLU A 248 10.78 7.29 5.53
C GLU A 248 9.39 7.65 4.99
N GLY A 249 9.31 8.14 3.76
CA GLY A 249 8.10 8.74 3.21
C GLY A 249 7.01 7.73 2.88
N MET A 250 7.35 6.67 2.15
CA MET A 250 6.41 5.57 1.87
C MET A 250 5.94 4.90 3.17
N GLU A 251 6.87 4.67 4.10
CA GLU A 251 6.61 4.11 5.41
C GLU A 251 5.67 5.01 6.20
N ARG A 252 5.92 6.33 6.22
CA ARG A 252 5.02 7.33 6.80
C ARG A 252 3.63 7.24 6.19
N ASN A 253 3.54 7.11 4.87
CA ASN A 253 2.26 6.97 4.19
C ASN A 253 1.45 5.76 4.67
N ILE A 254 2.12 4.62 4.83
CA ILE A 254 1.52 3.38 5.35
C ILE A 254 1.10 3.57 6.82
N LEU A 255 1.97 4.15 7.65
CA LEU A 255 1.66 4.42 9.05
C LEU A 255 0.44 5.33 9.21
N TYR A 256 0.41 6.41 8.44
CA TYR A 256 -0.68 7.38 8.48
C TYR A 256 -1.98 6.80 7.97
N THR A 257 -1.92 5.94 6.95
CA THR A 257 -3.08 5.16 6.50
C THR A 257 -3.68 4.36 7.66
N LEU A 258 -2.87 3.57 8.36
CA LEU A 258 -3.31 2.75 9.49
C LEU A 258 -3.92 3.62 10.61
N VAL A 259 -3.20 4.65 11.03
CA VAL A 259 -3.63 5.55 12.11
C VAL A 259 -4.92 6.28 11.75
N GLY A 260 -5.03 6.79 10.52
CA GLY A 260 -6.19 7.55 10.10
C GLY A 260 -7.43 6.68 9.85
N MET A 261 -7.26 5.44 9.38
CA MET A 261 -8.36 4.46 9.31
C MET A 261 -8.85 4.08 10.71
N ALA A 262 -7.93 3.76 11.63
CA ALA A 262 -8.28 3.47 13.02
C ALA A 262 -8.97 4.66 13.71
N ASN A 263 -8.49 5.88 13.48
CA ASN A 263 -9.13 7.11 13.97
C ASN A 263 -10.55 7.25 13.40
N SER A 264 -10.73 7.04 12.09
CA SER A 264 -12.05 7.11 11.44
C SER A 264 -13.00 6.04 12.00
N TRP A 265 -12.51 4.83 12.23
CA TRP A 265 -13.27 3.77 12.88
C TRP A 265 -13.76 4.20 14.27
N GLN A 266 -12.83 4.62 15.14
CA GLN A 266 -13.13 4.93 16.53
C GLN A 266 -14.01 6.18 16.71
N LYS A 267 -13.78 7.21 15.89
CA LYS A 267 -14.41 8.53 16.08
C LYS A 267 -15.65 8.75 15.24
N ASP A 268 -15.72 8.14 14.06
CA ASP A 268 -16.74 8.50 13.08
C ASP A 268 -17.67 7.35 12.72
N ILE A 269 -17.16 6.11 12.65
CA ILE A 269 -17.91 4.96 12.12
C ILE A 269 -18.50 4.07 13.22
N ARG A 270 -17.69 3.59 14.16
CA ARG A 270 -18.17 2.76 15.27
C ARG A 270 -19.28 3.45 16.08
N PRO A 271 -19.21 4.75 16.41
CA PRO A 271 -20.28 5.40 17.19
C PRO A 271 -21.64 5.39 16.48
N VAL A 272 -21.67 5.60 15.16
CA VAL A 272 -22.93 5.58 14.40
C VAL A 272 -23.45 4.17 14.14
N LEU A 273 -22.57 3.16 14.14
CA LEU A 273 -22.93 1.76 14.00
C LEU A 273 -23.28 1.08 15.32
N LYS A 274 -23.00 1.68 16.48
CA LYS A 274 -23.07 1.01 17.79
C LYS A 274 -24.34 0.18 17.99
N ASN A 275 -25.51 0.80 17.91
CA ASN A 275 -26.78 0.10 18.11
C ASN A 275 -27.02 -1.01 17.09
N TYR A 276 -26.51 -0.86 15.87
CA TYR A 276 -26.59 -1.87 14.83
C TYR A 276 -25.69 -3.08 15.15
N LEU A 277 -24.47 -2.82 15.61
CA LEU A 277 -23.52 -3.87 16.01
C LEU A 277 -24.01 -4.62 17.24
N ASP A 278 -24.58 -3.90 18.22
CA ASP A 278 -25.13 -4.50 19.44
C ASP A 278 -26.35 -5.39 19.12
N LYS A 279 -27.18 -4.98 18.14
CA LYS A 279 -28.36 -5.75 17.71
C LYS A 279 -28.02 -7.04 16.95
N TYR A 280 -26.93 -7.03 16.19
CA TYR A 280 -26.56 -8.12 15.27
C TYR A 280 -25.17 -8.69 15.60
N SER A 281 -24.80 -8.77 16.88
CA SER A 281 -23.47 -9.19 17.33
C SER A 281 -23.08 -10.58 16.82
N ASP A 282 -24.07 -11.46 16.69
CA ASP A 282 -23.89 -12.88 16.35
C ASP A 282 -24.13 -13.17 14.86
N ASP A 283 -24.44 -12.13 14.06
CA ASP A 283 -24.67 -12.31 12.62
C ASP A 283 -23.34 -12.49 11.89
N PRO A 284 -23.17 -13.54 11.06
CA PRO A 284 -21.92 -13.83 10.37
C PRO A 284 -21.48 -12.72 9.39
N GLN A 285 -22.40 -11.86 8.96
CA GLN A 285 -22.10 -10.74 8.05
C GLN A 285 -21.69 -9.46 8.78
N ILE A 286 -21.67 -9.45 10.12
CA ILE A 286 -21.41 -8.22 10.88
C ILE A 286 -20.00 -7.66 10.63
N ASP A 287 -19.01 -8.53 10.41
CA ASP A 287 -17.65 -8.09 10.13
C ASP A 287 -17.54 -7.47 8.72
N ASP A 288 -18.28 -7.99 7.74
CA ASP A 288 -18.39 -7.36 6.41
C ASP A 288 -19.06 -5.97 6.50
N VAL A 289 -20.01 -5.78 7.41
CA VAL A 289 -20.61 -4.46 7.67
C VAL A 289 -19.57 -3.49 8.21
N LYS A 290 -18.80 -3.88 9.24
CA LYS A 290 -17.72 -3.05 9.82
C LYS A 290 -16.70 -2.68 8.75
N HIS A 291 -16.25 -3.68 7.99
CA HIS A 291 -15.27 -3.58 6.91
C HIS A 291 -15.68 -2.58 5.83
N LEU A 292 -16.88 -2.74 5.25
CA LEU A 292 -17.36 -1.86 4.18
C LEU A 292 -17.66 -0.44 4.67
N ALA A 293 -18.16 -0.31 5.90
CA ALA A 293 -18.42 1.00 6.51
C ALA A 293 -17.12 1.80 6.69
N LEU A 294 -16.06 1.13 7.17
CA LEU A 294 -14.74 1.73 7.30
C LEU A 294 -14.13 2.11 5.95
N LEU A 295 -14.10 1.18 4.99
CA LEU A 295 -13.54 1.46 3.66
C LEU A 295 -14.27 2.62 2.98
N ASN A 296 -15.59 2.68 3.10
CA ASN A 296 -16.34 3.80 2.54
C ASN A 296 -16.02 5.14 3.22
N ALA A 297 -15.60 5.13 4.50
CA ALA A 297 -15.18 6.32 5.21
C ALA A 297 -13.83 6.87 4.72
N TYR A 298 -13.00 5.99 4.14
CA TYR A 298 -11.72 6.34 3.55
C TYR A 298 -11.87 7.05 2.19
N GLY A 299 -12.84 6.61 1.39
CA GLY A 299 -13.00 7.04 0.00
C GLY A 299 -13.62 8.43 -0.24
N PRO A 300 -13.99 8.74 -1.50
CA PRO A 300 -14.62 10.00 -1.86
C PRO A 300 -15.88 10.32 -1.06
N GLY A 301 -16.01 11.57 -0.62
CA GLY A 301 -17.06 12.00 0.32
C GLY A 301 -16.75 11.67 1.79
N GLY A 302 -15.74 10.83 2.03
CA GLY A 302 -15.13 10.54 3.32
C GLY A 302 -16.11 10.07 4.38
N ARG A 303 -15.76 10.39 5.62
CA ARG A 303 -16.50 10.06 6.84
C ARG A 303 -17.96 10.51 6.81
N GLY A 304 -18.24 11.68 6.21
CA GLY A 304 -19.60 12.20 6.08
C GLY A 304 -20.48 11.39 5.12
N ALA A 305 -19.92 10.92 4.01
CA ALA A 305 -20.64 10.03 3.09
C ALA A 305 -20.89 8.66 3.75
N ALA A 306 -19.89 8.10 4.42
CA ALA A 306 -20.02 6.83 5.12
C ALA A 306 -21.07 6.86 6.23
N ARG A 307 -21.08 7.88 7.10
CA ARG A 307 -22.09 8.04 8.15
C ARG A 307 -23.51 8.15 7.58
N ALA A 308 -23.68 8.88 6.47
CA ALA A 308 -24.97 8.98 5.81
C ALA A 308 -25.40 7.65 5.17
N ALA A 309 -24.48 6.89 4.57
CA ALA A 309 -24.76 5.56 4.04
C ALA A 309 -25.20 4.62 5.17
N ILE A 310 -24.43 4.56 6.26
CA ILE A 310 -24.73 3.76 7.45
C ILE A 310 -26.13 4.09 7.96
N SER A 311 -26.42 5.36 8.25
CA SER A 311 -27.71 5.79 8.79
C SER A 311 -28.89 5.34 7.94
N ARG A 312 -28.72 5.28 6.61
CA ARG A 312 -29.78 4.88 5.67
C ARG A 312 -29.95 3.37 5.56
N LEU A 313 -28.87 2.63 5.76
CA LEU A 313 -28.84 1.18 5.59
C LEU A 313 -29.01 0.42 6.91
N SER A 314 -28.84 1.06 8.07
CA SER A 314 -28.98 0.43 9.39
C SER A 314 -30.37 -0.11 9.73
N ALA A 315 -31.40 0.19 8.92
CA ALA A 315 -32.71 -0.47 9.03
C ALA A 315 -32.72 -1.89 8.44
N LEU A 316 -31.75 -2.23 7.59
CA LEU A 316 -31.65 -3.51 6.89
C LEU A 316 -30.98 -4.58 7.75
N LYS A 317 -31.20 -5.87 7.44
CA LYS A 317 -30.40 -6.97 8.00
C LYS A 317 -28.95 -6.92 7.47
N PRO A 318 -27.97 -7.50 8.17
CA PRO A 318 -26.55 -7.43 7.79
C PRO A 318 -26.24 -7.85 6.35
N ASP A 319 -26.82 -8.95 5.85
CA ASP A 319 -26.62 -9.40 4.46
C ASP A 319 -27.13 -8.37 3.43
N GLN A 320 -28.28 -7.75 3.70
CA GLN A 320 -28.89 -6.71 2.88
C GLN A 320 -28.10 -5.40 2.94
N PHE A 321 -27.60 -5.02 4.12
CA PHE A 321 -26.71 -3.88 4.31
C PHE A 321 -25.47 -4.03 3.44
N VAL A 322 -24.80 -5.18 3.51
CA VAL A 322 -23.58 -5.49 2.73
C VAL A 322 -23.86 -5.42 1.24
N LYS A 323 -24.96 -6.02 0.77
CA LYS A 323 -25.38 -5.95 -0.65
C LYS A 323 -25.64 -4.51 -1.10
N ALA A 324 -26.27 -3.69 -0.26
CA ALA A 324 -26.58 -2.30 -0.56
C ALA A 324 -25.34 -1.41 -0.58
N MET A 325 -24.39 -1.61 0.34
CA MET A 325 -23.11 -0.88 0.38
C MET A 325 -22.25 -1.08 -0.86
N LYS A 326 -22.39 -2.22 -1.55
CA LYS A 326 -21.67 -2.53 -2.80
C LYS A 326 -22.33 -1.95 -4.06
N LYS A 327 -23.45 -1.23 -3.92
CA LYS A 327 -24.21 -0.64 -5.03
C LYS A 327 -24.24 0.89 -4.90
N PRO A 328 -24.43 1.62 -6.01
CA PRO A 328 -24.60 3.07 -5.96
C PRO A 328 -25.79 3.47 -5.08
N LEU A 329 -25.51 4.24 -4.04
CA LEU A 329 -26.49 4.88 -3.17
C LEU A 329 -26.28 6.38 -3.28
N PHE A 330 -27.33 7.18 -3.48
CA PHE A 330 -27.20 8.62 -3.74
C PHE A 330 -27.88 9.46 -2.67
N ARG A 331 -27.31 10.61 -2.33
CA ARG A 331 -28.01 11.68 -1.61
C ARG A 331 -29.06 12.33 -2.52
N GLU A 332 -30.01 13.03 -1.91
CA GLU A 332 -30.80 14.04 -2.62
C GLU A 332 -29.83 15.05 -3.27
N GLY A 333 -29.98 15.27 -4.58
CA GLY A 333 -29.01 16.03 -5.39
C GLY A 333 -27.91 15.20 -6.07
N GLY A 334 -28.01 13.87 -6.07
CA GLY A 334 -27.25 13.00 -6.99
C GLY A 334 -25.80 12.66 -6.60
N LYS A 335 -25.30 13.14 -5.45
CA LYS A 335 -23.96 12.77 -4.96
C LYS A 335 -23.97 11.34 -4.39
N SER A 336 -23.11 10.48 -4.91
CA SER A 336 -23.01 9.09 -4.43
C SER A 336 -22.40 9.01 -3.02
N LEU A 337 -23.01 8.16 -2.19
CA LEU A 337 -22.63 7.83 -0.82
C LEU A 337 -21.73 6.60 -0.73
N THR A 338 -21.71 5.76 -1.76
CA THR A 338 -21.06 4.44 -1.79
C THR A 338 -20.18 4.26 -3.03
N VAL A 339 -19.78 5.36 -3.66
CA VAL A 339 -18.94 5.33 -4.87
C VAL A 339 -17.64 4.58 -4.61
N TYR A 340 -17.08 4.69 -3.40
CA TYR A 340 -15.85 4.02 -3.05
C TYR A 340 -15.98 2.51 -3.05
N THR A 341 -16.91 1.97 -2.24
CA THR A 341 -17.16 0.54 -2.12
C THR A 341 -17.69 -0.08 -3.42
N THR A 342 -18.41 0.69 -4.23
CA THR A 342 -18.82 0.27 -5.59
C THR A 342 -17.59 0.10 -6.49
N ASN A 343 -16.70 1.10 -6.55
CA ASN A 343 -15.48 1.03 -7.36
C ASN A 343 -14.49 -0.01 -6.83
N LEU A 344 -14.47 -0.21 -5.52
CA LEU A 344 -13.70 -1.25 -4.85
C LEU A 344 -14.13 -2.64 -5.32
N ALA A 345 -15.44 -2.92 -5.32
CA ALA A 345 -15.97 -4.19 -5.80
C ALA A 345 -15.58 -4.47 -7.28
N ASN A 346 -15.58 -3.44 -8.13
CA ASN A 346 -15.10 -3.56 -9.50
C ASN A 346 -13.60 -3.85 -9.57
N ARG A 347 -12.79 -3.19 -8.74
CA ARG A 347 -11.35 -3.48 -8.63
C ARG A 347 -11.10 -4.93 -8.21
N GLN A 348 -11.81 -5.43 -7.19
CA GLN A 348 -11.64 -6.79 -6.72
C GLN A 348 -12.05 -7.84 -7.77
N LYS A 349 -13.10 -7.58 -8.56
CA LYS A 349 -13.45 -8.44 -9.72
C LYS A 349 -12.33 -8.50 -10.77
N ASN A 350 -11.70 -7.37 -11.06
CA ASN A 350 -10.59 -7.32 -12.01
C ASN A 350 -9.37 -8.10 -11.50
N ILE A 351 -9.05 -7.98 -10.21
CA ILE A 351 -7.99 -8.76 -9.55
C ILE A 351 -8.32 -10.25 -9.64
N ALA A 352 -9.53 -10.67 -9.25
CA ALA A 352 -9.98 -12.06 -9.31
C ALA A 352 -9.83 -12.67 -10.72
N ALA A 353 -10.14 -11.89 -11.77
CA ALA A 353 -10.01 -12.34 -13.15
C ALA A 353 -8.56 -12.61 -13.57
N ALA A 354 -7.62 -11.81 -13.04
CA ALA A 354 -6.20 -11.87 -13.37
C ALA A 354 -5.38 -12.79 -12.45
N LEU A 355 -5.90 -13.17 -11.29
CA LEU A 355 -5.23 -14.08 -10.37
C LEU A 355 -4.99 -15.46 -11.02
N PRO A 356 -3.86 -16.11 -10.71
CA PRO A 356 -3.61 -17.49 -11.11
C PRO A 356 -4.27 -18.52 -10.18
N GLU A 357 -4.41 -19.76 -10.65
CA GLU A 357 -4.79 -20.88 -9.78
C GLU A 357 -3.60 -21.30 -8.88
N PRO A 358 -3.84 -21.79 -7.65
CA PRO A 358 -5.15 -22.01 -7.01
C PRO A 358 -5.72 -20.77 -6.31
N ILE A 359 -4.97 -19.67 -6.23
CA ILE A 359 -5.34 -18.46 -5.47
C ILE A 359 -6.63 -17.83 -6.02
N LYS A 360 -6.83 -17.87 -7.34
CA LYS A 360 -8.07 -17.40 -7.98
C LYS A 360 -9.31 -18.13 -7.43
N SER A 361 -9.26 -19.45 -7.33
CA SER A 361 -10.35 -20.24 -6.75
C SER A 361 -10.61 -19.88 -5.29
N GLU A 362 -9.57 -19.67 -4.49
CA GLU A 362 -9.68 -19.23 -3.10
C GLU A 362 -10.27 -17.82 -3.00
N PHE A 363 -9.84 -16.90 -3.88
CA PHE A 363 -10.32 -15.52 -3.95
C PHE A 363 -11.78 -15.44 -4.34
N ASN A 364 -12.24 -16.27 -5.29
CA ASN A 364 -13.65 -16.32 -5.65
C ASN A 364 -14.55 -16.80 -4.49
N LYS A 365 -14.00 -17.58 -3.54
CA LYS A 365 -14.72 -18.08 -2.37
C LYS A 365 -14.69 -17.10 -1.20
N THR A 366 -13.53 -16.53 -0.90
CA THR A 366 -13.28 -15.78 0.33
C THR A 366 -12.96 -14.30 0.11
N GLY A 367 -12.94 -13.84 -1.13
CA GLY A 367 -12.57 -12.48 -1.52
C GLY A 367 -11.11 -12.18 -1.21
N ALA A 368 -10.83 -10.94 -0.79
CA ALA A 368 -9.48 -10.49 -0.46
C ALA A 368 -8.81 -11.25 0.70
N ASN A 369 -9.57 -12.02 1.51
CA ASN A 369 -8.97 -12.90 2.52
C ASN A 369 -8.04 -13.96 1.89
N ALA A 370 -8.33 -14.39 0.66
CA ALA A 370 -7.46 -15.29 -0.09
C ALA A 370 -6.07 -14.70 -0.36
N CYS A 371 -5.90 -13.38 -0.24
CA CYS A 371 -4.62 -12.70 -0.43
C CYS A 371 -3.83 -12.49 0.85
N ILE A 372 -4.33 -12.97 1.99
CA ILE A 372 -3.70 -12.80 3.30
C ILE A 372 -2.99 -14.12 3.68
N ASN A 373 -1.70 -14.06 4.08
CA ASN A 373 -0.95 -15.24 4.52
C ASN A 373 -1.31 -15.67 5.95
N SER A 374 -1.63 -14.71 6.81
CA SER A 374 -2.05 -14.95 8.19
C SER A 374 -3.06 -13.87 8.57
N PRO A 375 -4.26 -14.25 9.04
CA PRO A 375 -5.19 -13.28 9.59
C PRO A 375 -4.50 -12.59 10.78
N LEU A 376 -4.52 -11.26 10.74
CA LEU A 376 -3.99 -10.41 11.80
C LEU A 376 -4.96 -10.29 12.98
#